data_AF-G9KPX8-F1
#
_entry.id   AF-G9KPX8-F1
#
_cell.length_a   1.000
_cell.length_b   1.000
_cell.length_c   1.000
_cell.angle_alpha   90.00
_cell.angle_beta   90.00
_cell.angle_gamma   90.00
#
_symmetry.space_group_name_H-M   'P 1'
#
loop_
_entity.id
_entity.type
_entity.pdbx_description
1 polymer ?
#
loop_
_entity_poly.entity_id
_entity_poly.type
_entity_poly.pdbx_seq_one_letter_code
_entity_poly.pdbx_strand_id
1 'polypeptide(L)' 'SFARWLFIGLAVAGLIYLRYKRPDMHRPFKVPLFIPALFSFTCLFMVALSLYSDPFSTGIGFIITLTGVPAYYLFIIWD' A
#
# COMPACT_ATOMS: atom_id res chain seq x y z
N SER A 1 10.25 0.15 10.25
CA SER A 1 8.88 -0.41 10.21
C SER A 1 7.89 0.34 9.32
N PHE A 2 8.11 1.61 8.95
CA PHE A 2 7.20 2.41 8.10
C PHE A 2 6.85 1.78 6.75
N ALA A 3 7.87 1.45 5.93
CA ALA A 3 7.64 0.90 4.59
C ALA A 3 6.79 -0.38 4.60
N ARG A 4 6.97 -1.24 5.62
CA ARG A 4 6.17 -2.45 5.81
C ARG A 4 4.67 -2.13 5.96
N TRP A 5 4.33 -1.15 6.80
CA TRP A 5 2.94 -0.72 6.98
C TRP A 5 2.36 -0.05 5.73
N LEU A 6 3.18 0.73 5.01
CA LEU A 6 2.81 1.33 3.72
C LEU A 6 2.48 0.25 2.68
N PHE A 7 3.36 -0.73 2.47
CA PHE A 7 3.13 -1.80 1.51
C PHE A 7 1.96 -2.71 1.89
N ILE A 8 1.78 -3.00 3.19
CA ILE A 8 0.61 -3.76 3.66
C ILE A 8 -0.68 -2.98 3.41
N GLY A 9 -0.71 -1.68 3.70
CA GLY A 9 -1.84 -0.81 3.37
C GLY A 9 -2.16 -0.77 1.88
N LEU A 10 -1.12 -0.66 1.04
CA LEU A 10 -1.26 -0.68 -0.42
C LEU A 10 -1.79 -2.03 -0.93
N ALA A 11 -1.30 -3.15 -0.38
CA ALA A 11 -1.77 -4.49 -0.74
C ALA A 11 -3.25 -4.68 -0.37
N VAL A 12 -3.69 -4.20 0.80
CA VAL A 12 -5.10 -4.29 1.19
C VAL A 12 -5.99 -3.34 0.39
N ALA A 13 -5.53 -2.12 0.09
CA ALA A 13 -6.22 -1.24 -0.83
C ALA A 13 -6.36 -1.86 -2.24
N GLY A 14 -5.30 -2.51 -2.73
CA GLY A 14 -5.30 -3.29 -3.97
C GLY A 14 -6.29 -4.46 -3.93
N LEU A 15 -6.42 -5.15 -2.80
CA LEU A 15 -7.42 -6.20 -2.61
C LEU A 15 -8.86 -5.66 -2.67
N ILE A 16 -9.13 -4.49 -2.08
CA ILE A 16 -10.43 -3.81 -2.17
C ILE A 16 -10.70 -3.38 -3.62
N TYR A 17 -9.70 -2.81 -4.30
CA TYR A 17 -9.81 -2.40 -5.70
C TYR A 17 -10.08 -3.59 -6.63
N LEU A 18 -9.33 -4.68 -6.48
CA LEU A 18 -9.53 -5.91 -7.26
C LEU A 18 -10.92 -6.50 -7.00
N ARG A 19 -11.41 -6.39 -5.77
CA ARG A 19 -12.76 -6.82 -5.41
C ARG A 19 -13.85 -6.03 -6.13
N TYR A 20 -13.63 -4.74 -6.43
CA TYR A 20 -14.53 -3.90 -7.21
C TYR A 20 -14.41 -4.15 -8.73
N LYS A 21 -13.18 -4.29 -9.25
CA LYS A 21 -12.91 -4.40 -10.69
C LYS A 21 -13.15 -5.80 -11.28
N ARG A 22 -12.97 -6.87 -10.48
CA ARG A 22 -13.11 -8.28 -10.92
C ARG A 22 -13.98 -9.04 -9.91
N PRO A 23 -15.31 -8.84 -9.92
CA PRO A 23 -16.21 -9.50 -8.97
C PRO A 23 -16.37 -11.01 -9.23
N ASP A 24 -16.20 -11.46 -10.48
CA ASP A 24 -16.53 -12.83 -10.93
C ASP A 24 -15.45 -13.89 -10.67
N MET A 25 -14.34 -13.53 -10.02
CA MET A 25 -13.30 -14.52 -9.66
C MET A 25 -13.80 -15.45 -8.55
N HIS A 26 -13.55 -16.75 -8.69
CA HIS A 26 -13.90 -17.74 -7.67
C HIS A 26 -13.14 -17.46 -6.37
N ARG A 27 -13.84 -17.06 -5.30
CA ARG A 27 -13.25 -16.71 -4.01
C ARG A 27 -13.42 -17.87 -3.02
N PRO A 28 -12.36 -18.62 -2.68
CA PRO A 28 -12.43 -19.70 -1.70
C PRO A 28 -12.71 -19.21 -0.27
N PHE A 29 -12.41 -17.94 0.04
CA PHE A 29 -12.69 -17.31 1.34
C PHE A 29 -13.55 -16.04 1.18
N LYS A 30 -14.81 -16.10 1.62
CA LYS A 30 -15.75 -14.97 1.66
C LYS A 30 -15.57 -14.17 2.94
N VAL A 31 -14.58 -13.28 2.98
CA VAL A 31 -14.43 -12.32 4.09
C VAL A 31 -15.35 -11.10 3.90
N PRO A 32 -16.08 -10.65 4.94
CA PRO A 32 -16.94 -9.47 4.85
C PRO A 32 -16.11 -8.23 4.52
N LEU A 33 -16.61 -7.36 3.64
CA LEU A 33 -15.93 -6.14 3.17
C LEU A 33 -15.57 -5.15 4.28
N PHE A 34 -16.23 -5.25 5.44
CA PHE A 34 -15.94 -4.42 6.59
C PHE A 34 -14.52 -4.61 7.14
N ILE A 35 -14.02 -5.85 7.16
CA ILE A 35 -12.68 -6.18 7.68
C ILE A 35 -11.55 -5.49 6.88
N PRO A 36 -11.47 -5.63 5.55
CA PRO A 36 -10.42 -4.96 4.79
C PRO A 36 -10.58 -3.43 4.78
N ALA A 37 -11.80 -2.91 4.86
CA ALA A 37 -12.04 -1.47 4.93
C ALA A 37 -11.50 -0.87 6.25
N LEU A 38 -11.83 -1.48 7.39
CA LEU A 38 -11.32 -1.04 8.70
C LEU A 38 -9.80 -1.19 8.77
N PHE A 39 -9.26 -2.30 8.27
CA PHE A 39 -7.82 -2.53 8.24
C PHE A 39 -7.09 -1.49 7.36
N SER A 40 -7.63 -1.17 6.18
CA SER A 40 -7.07 -0.13 5.32
C SER A 40 -7.06 1.24 6.02
N PHE A 41 -8.12 1.57 6.75
CA PHE A 41 -8.18 2.80 7.56
C PHE A 41 -7.12 2.80 8.67
N THR A 42 -6.97 1.71 9.42
CA THR A 42 -5.94 1.58 10.45
C THR A 42 -4.53 1.67 9.87
N CYS A 43 -4.28 1.07 8.70
CA CYS A 43 -3.00 1.20 8.00
C CYS A 43 -2.70 2.64 7.59
N LEU A 44 -3.69 3.37 7.04
CA LEU A 44 -3.53 4.78 6.69
C LEU A 44 -3.20 5.62 7.93
N PHE A 45 -3.93 5.39 9.03
CA PHE A 45 -3.69 6.07 10.29
C PHE A 45 -2.31 5.76 10.86
N MET A 46 -1.86 4.50 10.80
CA MET A 46 -0.50 4.10 11.21
C MET A 46 0.59 4.76 10.37
N VAL A 47 0.39 4.88 9.05
CA VAL A 47 1.31 5.59 8.15
C VAL A 47 1.36 7.09 8.51
N ALA A 48 0.20 7.72 8.77
CA ALA A 48 0.13 9.11 9.18
C ALA A 48 0.79 9.37 10.55
N LEU A 49 0.53 8.50 11.54
CA LEU A 49 1.17 8.56 12.85
C LEU A 49 2.69 8.35 12.78
N SER A 50 3.15 7.43 11.91
CA SER A 50 4.58 7.20 11.71
C SER A 50 5.27 8.42 11.10
N LEU A 51 4.58 9.14 10.21
CA LEU A 51 5.06 10.40 9.64
C LEU A 51 5.08 11.53 10.68
N TYR A 52 4.12 11.55 11.61
CA TYR A 52 4.08 12.53 12.70
C TYR A 52 5.17 12.29 13.76
N SER A 53 5.44 11.02 14.09
CA SER A 53 6.38 10.66 15.16
C SER A 53 7.83 10.95 14.79
N ASP A 54 8.25 10.59 13.56
CA ASP A 54 9.62 10.81 13.06
C ASP A 54 9.59 11.22 11.58
N PRO A 55 9.32 12.50 11.27
CA PRO A 55 9.10 12.96 9.91
C PRO A 55 10.35 12.85 9.03
N PHE A 56 11.55 13.04 9.61
CA PHE A 56 12.82 12.98 8.86
C PHE A 56 13.15 11.56 8.40
N SER A 57 13.19 10.60 9.33
CA SER A 57 13.53 9.20 9.01
C SER A 57 12.47 8.55 8.13
N THR A 58 11.20 8.86 8.37
CA THR A 58 10.08 8.36 7.55
C THR A 58 10.07 8.99 6.16
N GLY A 59 10.34 10.29 6.06
CA GLY A 59 10.42 11.02 4.80
C GLY A 59 11.51 10.47 3.88
N ILE A 60 12.70 10.20 4.42
CA ILE A 60 13.79 9.58 3.65
C ILE A 60 13.36 8.20 3.10
N GLY A 61 12.70 7.38 3.92
CA GLY A 61 12.17 6.08 3.48
C GLY A 61 11.12 6.21 2.37
N PHE A 62 10.27 7.24 2.42
CA PHE A 62 9.29 7.53 1.37
C PHE A 62 9.95 7.95 0.07
N ILE A 63 10.95 8.84 0.13
CA ILE A 63 11.72 9.27 -1.04
C ILE A 63 12.41 8.07 -1.70
N ILE A 64 13.08 7.21 -0.93
CA ILE A 64 13.72 5.99 -1.44
C ILE A 64 12.68 5.09 -2.12
N THR A 65 11.50 4.91 -1.52
CA THR A 65 10.42 4.13 -2.14
C THR A 65 9.99 4.74 -3.48
N LEU A 66 9.88 6.07 -3.53
CA LEU A 66 9.51 6.81 -4.74
C LEU A 66 10.58 6.72 -5.83
N THR A 67 11.88 6.66 -5.48
CA THR A 67 12.97 6.45 -6.46
C THR A 67 12.89 5.11 -7.20
N GLY A 68 12.12 4.14 -6.70
CA GLY A 68 11.81 2.93 -7.43
C GLY A 68 11.02 3.19 -8.72
N VAL A 69 10.20 4.25 -8.78
CA VAL A 69 9.43 4.64 -9.96
C VAL A 69 10.33 5.11 -11.11
N PRO A 70 11.21 6.13 -10.95
CA PRO A 70 12.12 6.53 -12.02
C PRO A 70 13.12 5.42 -12.36
N ALA A 71 13.55 4.60 -11.40
CA ALA A 71 14.39 3.44 -11.71
C ALA A 71 13.66 2.43 -12.62
N TYR A 72 12.38 2.13 -12.36
CA TYR A 72 11.57 1.29 -13.24
C TYR A 72 11.47 1.89 -14.65
N TYR A 73 11.17 3.18 -14.77
CA TYR A 73 11.11 3.83 -16.08
C TYR A 73 12.46 3.77 -16.81
N LEU A 74 13.57 4.09 -16.15
CA LEU A 74 14.88 4.10 -16.78
C LEU A 74 15.37 2.72 -17.21
N PHE A 75 15.04 1.66 -16.48
CA PHE A 75 15.52 0.31 -16.81
C PHE A 75 14.58 -0.48 -17.73
N ILE A 76 13.27 -0.25 -17.70
CA ILE A 76 12.30 -1.06 -18.44
C ILE A 76 11.75 -0.35 -19.68
N ILE A 77 11.73 0.99 -19.74
CA ILE A 77 11.34 1.70 -20.98
C ILE A 77 12.48 1.74 -22.01
N TRP A 78 13.71 1.48 -21.56
CA TRP A 78 14.94 1.61 -22.35
C TRP A 78 15.43 0.27 -22.93
N ASP A 79 14.71 -0.83 -22.65
CA ASP A 79 14.82 -2.15 -23.30
C ASP A 79 13.62 -2.33 -24.25
#